data_AF-A0A9W8GSX5-F1
#
_entry.id   AF-A0A9W8GSX5-F1
#
_cell.length_a   1.000
_cell.length_b   1.000
_cell.length_c   1.000
_cell.angle_alpha   90.00
_cell.angle_beta   90.00
_cell.angle_gamma   90.00
#
_symmetry.space_group_name_H-M   'P 1'
#
loop_
_entity.id
_entity.type
_entity.pdbx_description
1 polymer ?
#
loop_
_entity_poly.entity_id
_entity_poly.type
_entity_poly.pdbx_seq_one_letter_code
_entity_poly.pdbx_strand_id
1 'polypeptide(L)'
;MAETKDAVSFIDYEYAMYNYRGFDIANHFNEYAGFECDYSRYPAKSTQLQWFKAYLDHLGQDSSPAALEVVYHEVELFQLASHFYWGVWALVQASISDIDFDYMAYARLRFLQYFQVKSLVLGD
;
A
#
# COMPACT_ATOMS: atom_id res chain seq x y z
N MET A 1 -17.40 -29.62 -10.62
CA MET A 1 -17.21 -28.94 -9.32
C MET A 1 -17.51 -27.48 -9.56
N ALA A 2 -18.50 -26.91 -8.88
CA ALA A 2 -18.86 -25.51 -9.09
C ALA A 2 -17.74 -24.62 -8.53
N GLU A 3 -17.24 -23.68 -9.33
CA GLU A 3 -16.36 -22.61 -8.85
C GLU A 3 -17.09 -21.85 -7.74
N THR A 4 -16.53 -21.86 -6.54
CA THR A 4 -16.95 -21.01 -5.43
C THR A 4 -16.57 -19.57 -5.78
N LYS A 5 -17.58 -18.73 -6.07
CA LYS A 5 -17.42 -17.32 -6.46
C LYS A 5 -16.83 -16.41 -5.37
N ASP A 6 -16.55 -16.95 -4.18
CA ASP A 6 -16.06 -16.20 -3.01
C ASP A 6 -14.58 -16.46 -2.69
N ALA A 7 -13.83 -17.11 -3.58
CA ALA A 7 -12.40 -17.35 -3.42
C ALA A 7 -11.58 -16.27 -4.14
N VAL A 8 -10.65 -15.64 -3.42
CA VAL A 8 -9.68 -14.68 -3.97
C VAL A 8 -8.30 -15.32 -3.98
N SER A 9 -7.51 -15.06 -5.02
CA SER A 9 -6.13 -15.51 -5.13
C SER A 9 -5.27 -14.40 -5.70
N PHE A 10 -4.07 -14.24 -5.17
CA PHE A 10 -3.07 -13.31 -5.71
C PHE A 10 -2.28 -13.98 -6.84
N ILE A 11 -1.84 -13.17 -7.80
CA ILE A 11 -1.02 -13.57 -8.96
C ILE A 11 0.13 -12.56 -9.14
N ASP A 12 0.99 -12.79 -10.14
CA ASP A 12 2.08 -11.87 -10.52
C ASP A 12 3.05 -11.50 -9.39
N TYR A 13 3.74 -12.53 -8.89
CA TYR A 13 4.72 -12.43 -7.80
C TYR A 13 6.09 -11.86 -8.22
N GLU A 14 6.15 -11.04 -9.27
CA GLU A 14 7.44 -10.55 -9.83
C GLU A 14 8.23 -9.65 -8.85
N TYR A 15 7.54 -8.96 -7.93
CA TYR A 15 8.14 -8.17 -6.86
C TYR A 15 8.12 -8.87 -5.49
N ALA A 16 7.72 -10.15 -5.43
CA ALA A 16 7.58 -10.86 -4.17
C ALA A 16 8.96 -11.17 -3.56
N MET A 17 9.13 -10.80 -2.29
CA MET A 17 10.34 -11.09 -1.52
C MET A 17 10.05 -11.05 -0.02
N TYR A 18 11.01 -11.49 0.80
CA TYR A 18 10.97 -11.22 2.23
C TYR A 18 11.02 -9.70 2.46
N ASN A 19 10.02 -9.18 3.17
CA ASN A 19 9.90 -7.77 3.49
C ASN A 19 9.12 -7.58 4.80
N TYR A 20 9.05 -6.34 5.29
CA TYR A 20 8.19 -5.95 6.40
C TYR A 20 6.71 -6.05 6.00
N ARG A 21 5.87 -6.68 6.83
CA ARG A 21 4.43 -6.79 6.57
C ARG A 21 3.76 -5.41 6.39
N GLY A 22 4.21 -4.39 7.13
CA GLY A 22 3.69 -3.04 7.02
C GLY A 22 3.84 -2.47 5.61
N PHE A 23 4.90 -2.83 4.88
CA PHE A 23 5.07 -2.42 3.48
C PHE A 23 3.98 -2.98 2.58
N ASP A 24 3.72 -4.28 2.67
CA ASP A 24 2.77 -4.96 1.78
C ASP A 24 1.34 -4.44 2.03
N ILE A 25 0.98 -4.29 3.30
CA ILE A 25 -0.32 -3.77 3.73
C ILE A 25 -0.49 -2.30 3.33
N ALA A 26 0.52 -1.45 3.60
CA ALA A 26 0.48 -0.04 3.23
C ALA A 26 0.44 0.15 1.71
N ASN A 27 1.19 -0.66 0.97
CA ASN A 27 1.17 -0.66 -0.48
C ASN A 27 -0.23 -1.02 -1.00
N HIS A 28 -0.83 -2.08 -0.48
CA HIS A 28 -2.20 -2.47 -0.84
C HIS A 28 -3.20 -1.33 -0.60
N PHE A 29 -3.12 -0.62 0.52
CA PHE A 29 -3.99 0.54 0.78
C PHE A 29 -3.71 1.73 -0.13
N ASN A 30 -2.45 1.98 -0.50
CA ASN A 30 -2.10 3.02 -1.47
C ASN A 30 -2.75 2.74 -2.84
N GLU A 31 -2.86 1.48 -3.24
CA GLU A 31 -3.48 1.09 -4.52
C GLU A 31 -5.01 1.32 -4.57
N TYR A 32 -5.68 1.62 -3.45
CA TYR A 32 -7.08 2.09 -3.48
C TYR A 32 -7.23 3.38 -4.29
N ALA A 33 -6.16 4.17 -4.37
CA ALA A 33 -6.12 5.41 -5.14
C ALA A 33 -6.07 5.19 -6.66
N GLY A 34 -5.76 3.97 -7.12
CA GLY A 34 -5.56 3.64 -8.52
C GLY A 34 -4.35 4.33 -9.15
N PHE A 35 -4.19 4.16 -10.46
CA PHE A 35 -3.11 4.83 -11.22
C PHE A 35 -3.29 6.35 -11.26
N GLU A 36 -4.51 6.84 -11.06
CA GLU A 36 -4.84 8.26 -10.97
C GLU A 36 -4.34 8.90 -9.66
N CYS A 37 -3.92 8.09 -8.68
CA CYS A 37 -3.50 8.55 -7.36
C CYS A 37 -4.57 9.41 -6.66
N ASP A 38 -5.85 9.03 -6.79
CA ASP A 38 -6.97 9.65 -6.11
C ASP A 38 -7.05 9.18 -4.64
N TYR A 39 -6.25 9.79 -3.78
CA TYR A 39 -6.17 9.43 -2.36
C TYR A 39 -7.41 9.79 -1.54
N SER A 40 -8.45 10.37 -2.15
CA SER A 40 -9.79 10.41 -1.51
C SER A 40 -10.38 9.01 -1.32
N ARG A 41 -9.88 8.01 -2.05
CA ARG A 41 -10.27 6.59 -1.97
C ARG A 41 -9.47 5.79 -0.96
N TYR A 42 -8.40 6.37 -0.39
CA TYR A 42 -7.58 5.69 0.61
C TYR A 42 -8.46 5.27 1.80
N PRO A 43 -8.33 4.04 2.32
CA PRO A 43 -9.23 3.54 3.34
C PRO A 43 -9.13 4.38 4.62
N ALA A 44 -10.28 4.81 5.14
CA ALA A 44 -10.34 5.48 6.44
C ALA A 44 -9.78 4.59 7.55
N LYS A 45 -9.28 5.19 8.64
CA LYS A 45 -8.69 4.46 9.79
C LYS A 45 -9.61 3.34 10.29
N SER A 46 -10.93 3.56 10.38
CA SER A 46 -11.89 2.53 10.79
C SER A 46 -11.88 1.30 9.90
N THR A 47 -11.78 1.48 8.57
CA THR A 47 -11.66 0.38 7.60
C THR A 47 -10.32 -0.34 7.73
N GLN A 48 -9.24 0.40 7.92
CA GLN A 48 -7.92 -0.19 8.15
C GLN A 48 -7.89 -1.06 9.42
N LEU A 49 -8.45 -0.57 10.53
CA LEU A 49 -8.52 -1.34 11.78
C LEU A 49 -9.33 -2.64 11.63
N GLN A 50 -10.41 -2.62 10.83
CA GLN A 50 -11.17 -3.84 10.49
C GLN A 50 -10.32 -4.83 9.68
N TRP A 51 -9.56 -4.32 8.70
CA TRP A 51 -8.65 -5.14 7.92
C TRP A 51 -7.57 -5.77 8.80
N PHE A 52 -6.90 -4.98 9.66
CA PHE A 52 -5.88 -5.48 10.58
C PHE A 52 -6.45 -6.53 11.52
N LYS A 53 -7.68 -6.32 12.04
CA LYS A 53 -8.34 -7.29 12.90
C LYS A 53 -8.53 -8.62 12.18
N ALA A 54 -9.07 -8.61 10.97
CA ALA A 54 -9.25 -9.83 10.18
C ALA A 54 -7.91 -10.54 9.89
N TYR A 55 -6.88 -9.76 9.55
CA TYR A 55 -5.52 -10.27 9.30
C TYR A 55 -4.92 -10.93 10.55
N LEU A 56 -4.94 -10.25 11.71
CA LEU A 56 -4.38 -10.78 12.95
C LEU A 56 -5.18 -11.96 13.51
N ASP A 57 -6.52 -11.91 13.42
CA ASP A 57 -7.39 -13.01 13.82
C ASP A 57 -7.08 -14.27 13.00
N HIS A 58 -6.88 -14.13 11.68
CA HIS A 58 -6.50 -15.24 10.81
C HIS A 58 -5.15 -15.86 11.20
N LEU A 59 -4.19 -15.04 11.63
CA LEU A 59 -2.89 -15.49 12.10
C LEU A 59 -2.93 -16.05 13.54
N GLY A 60 -4.07 -15.99 14.23
CA GLY A 60 -4.19 -16.34 15.64
C GLY A 60 -3.37 -15.43 16.57
N GLN A 61 -3.15 -14.18 16.16
CA GLN A 61 -2.39 -13.16 16.89
C GLN A 61 -3.32 -12.26 17.72
N ASP A 62 -2.74 -11.48 18.64
CA ASP A 62 -3.50 -10.50 19.43
C ASP A 62 -4.11 -9.42 18.51
N SER A 63 -5.44 -9.35 18.47
CA SER A 63 -6.22 -8.33 17.75
C SER A 63 -6.89 -7.33 18.70
N SER A 64 -6.34 -7.17 19.92
CA SER A 64 -6.77 -6.14 20.87
C SER A 64 -6.63 -4.74 20.27
N PRO A 65 -7.42 -3.74 20.74
CA PRO A 65 -7.30 -2.38 20.25
C PRO A 65 -5.88 -1.81 20.32
N ALA A 66 -5.11 -2.16 21.35
CA ALA A 66 -3.71 -1.74 21.47
C ALA A 66 -2.83 -2.34 20.38
N ALA A 67 -2.99 -3.63 20.08
CA ALA A 67 -2.25 -4.29 19.00
C ALA A 67 -2.61 -3.72 17.63
N LEU A 68 -3.89 -3.41 17.38
CA LEU A 68 -4.34 -2.80 16.13
C LEU A 68 -3.73 -1.42 15.91
N GLU A 69 -3.60 -0.60 16.96
CA GLU A 69 -2.95 0.71 16.88
C GLU A 69 -1.44 0.59 16.59
N VAL A 70 -0.77 -0.44 17.11
CA VAL A 70 0.65 -0.71 16.76
C VAL A 70 0.79 -1.01 15.27
N VAL A 71 -0.08 -1.88 14.71
CA VAL A 71 -0.06 -2.18 13.27
C VAL A 71 -0.42 -0.95 12.44
N TYR A 72 -1.36 -0.13 12.90
CA TYR A 72 -1.73 1.11 12.23
C TYR A 72 -0.52 2.05 12.06
N HIS A 73 0.26 2.29 13.12
CA HIS A 73 1.47 3.13 13.03
C HIS A 73 2.59 2.49 12.19
N GLU A 74 2.72 1.16 12.22
CA GLU A 74 3.62 0.44 11.31
C GLU A 74 3.25 0.75 9.85
N VAL A 75 1.98 0.60 9.49
CA VAL A 75 1.47 0.82 8.14
C VAL A 75 1.57 2.29 7.71
N GLU A 76 1.27 3.25 8.60
CA GLU A 76 1.42 4.68 8.31
C GLU A 76 2.85 5.06 7.90
N LEU A 77 3.86 4.47 8.55
CA LEU A 77 5.26 4.71 8.19
C LEU A 77 5.60 4.08 6.84
N PHE A 78 5.12 2.87 6.58
CA PHE A 78 5.44 2.17 5.33
C PHE A 78 4.70 2.71 4.10
N GLN A 79 3.63 3.48 4.27
CA GLN A 79 2.97 4.15 3.15
C GLN A 79 3.94 5.15 2.46
N LEU A 80 4.83 5.77 3.23
CA LEU A 80 5.91 6.61 2.72
C LEU A 80 6.89 5.81 1.87
N ALA A 81 7.34 4.66 2.40
CA ALA A 81 8.26 3.78 1.70
C ALA A 81 7.66 3.29 0.38
N SER A 82 6.37 2.94 0.36
CA SER A 82 5.65 2.54 -0.85
C SER A 82 5.58 3.66 -1.88
N HIS A 83 5.23 4.90 -1.50
CA HIS A 83 5.23 6.02 -2.45
C HIS A 83 6.61 6.29 -3.03
N PHE A 84 7.64 6.29 -2.19
CA PHE A 84 9.00 6.52 -2.64
C PHE A 84 9.49 5.41 -3.58
N TYR A 85 9.26 4.15 -3.22
CA TYR A 85 9.63 2.98 -4.02
C TYR A 85 9.03 3.05 -5.43
N TRP A 86 7.70 3.20 -5.52
CA TRP A 86 7.02 3.23 -6.82
C TRP A 86 7.26 4.52 -7.60
N GLY A 87 7.55 5.64 -6.90
CA GLY A 87 8.02 6.86 -7.55
C GLY A 87 9.37 6.67 -8.24
N VAL A 88 10.34 6.05 -7.57
CA VAL A 88 11.66 5.73 -8.15
C VAL A 88 11.53 4.70 -9.26
N TRP A 89 10.76 3.63 -9.04
CA TRP A 89 10.49 2.62 -10.06
C TRP A 89 9.94 3.25 -11.34
N ALA A 90 8.97 4.16 -11.21
CA ALA A 90 8.37 4.82 -12.36
C ALA A 90 9.36 5.72 -13.10
N LEU A 91 10.24 6.45 -12.40
CA LEU A 91 11.32 7.20 -13.05
C LEU A 91 12.25 6.30 -13.87
N VAL A 92 12.59 5.12 -13.34
CA VAL A 92 13.41 4.15 -14.07
C VAL A 92 12.65 3.65 -15.31
N GLN A 93 11.39 3.24 -15.14
CA GLN A 93 10.56 2.72 -16.23
C GLN A 93 10.31 3.75 -17.33
N ALA A 94 10.22 5.04 -17.00
CA ALA A 94 10.13 6.10 -18.01
C ALA A 94 11.29 6.12 -19.00
N SER A 95 12.44 5.51 -18.65
CA SER A 95 13.62 5.43 -19.50
C SER A 95 13.80 4.09 -20.21
N ILE A 96 13.16 3.02 -19.73
CA ILE A 96 13.46 1.64 -20.17
C ILE A 96 12.24 0.82 -20.60
N SER A 97 11.02 1.26 -20.28
CA SER A 97 9.80 0.52 -20.57
C SER A 97 9.30 0.81 -21.99
N ASP A 98 8.82 -0.24 -22.67
CA ASP A 98 8.12 -0.14 -23.95
C ASP A 98 6.59 -0.06 -23.80
N ILE A 99 6.08 -0.07 -22.55
CA ILE A 99 4.65 -0.02 -22.27
C ILE A 99 4.13 1.42 -22.45
N ASP A 100 2.98 1.57 -23.12
CA ASP A 100 2.28 2.85 -23.27
C ASP A 100 1.62 3.28 -21.95
N PHE A 101 2.42 3.83 -21.06
CA PHE A 101 2.02 4.37 -19.77
C PHE A 101 2.84 5.62 -19.43
N ASP A 102 2.20 6.66 -18.88
CA ASP A 102 2.88 7.90 -18.50
C ASP A 102 3.60 7.74 -17.15
N TYR A 103 4.75 7.05 -17.20
CA TYR A 103 5.58 6.80 -16.04
C TYR A 103 6.09 8.07 -15.35
N MET A 104 6.37 9.14 -16.11
CA MET A 104 6.85 10.39 -15.54
C MET A 104 5.75 11.11 -14.75
N ALA A 105 4.53 11.16 -15.28
CA ALA A 105 3.39 11.71 -14.55
C ALA A 105 3.09 10.89 -13.30
N TYR A 106 3.10 9.56 -13.41
CA TYR A 106 2.87 8.66 -12.27
C TYR A 106 3.94 8.84 -11.19
N ALA A 107 5.23 8.89 -11.56
CA ALA A 107 6.32 9.16 -10.62
C ALA A 107 6.09 10.46 -9.85
N ARG A 108 5.71 11.53 -10.55
CA ARG A 108 5.41 12.83 -9.94
C ARG A 108 4.27 12.72 -8.93
N LEU A 109 3.18 12.02 -9.26
CA LEU A 109 2.04 11.83 -8.36
C LEU A 109 2.46 11.06 -7.09
N ARG A 110 3.23 9.98 -7.23
CA ARG A 110 3.74 9.20 -6.09
C ARG A 110 4.64 10.04 -5.18
N PHE A 111 5.56 10.83 -5.73
CA PHE A 111 6.42 11.70 -4.91
C PHE A 111 5.67 12.86 -4.24
N LEU A 112 4.69 13.46 -4.92
CA LEU A 112 3.86 14.50 -4.29
C LEU A 112 3.12 13.94 -3.08
N GLN A 113 2.53 12.75 -3.20
CA GLN A 113 1.88 12.10 -2.07
C GLN A 113 2.87 11.73 -0.96
N TYR A 114 4.07 11.23 -1.31
CA TYR A 114 5.13 10.98 -0.32
C TYR A 114 5.40 12.22 0.54
N PHE A 115 5.65 13.39 -0.07
CA PHE A 115 5.96 14.60 0.68
C PHE A 115 4.76 15.12 1.49
N GLN A 116 3.55 15.02 0.94
CA GLN A 116 2.32 15.37 1.66
C GLN A 116 2.16 14.51 2.92
N VAL A 117 2.23 13.19 2.78
CA VAL A 117 2.13 12.26 3.90
C VAL A 117 3.26 12.45 4.90
N LYS A 118 4.49 12.69 4.43
CA LYS A 118 5.67 12.80 5.30
C LYS A 118 5.46 13.89 6.35
N SER A 119 4.93 15.04 5.93
CA SER A 119 4.60 16.14 6.85
C SER A 119 3.58 15.75 7.93
N LEU A 120 2.63 14.87 7.62
CA LEU A 120 1.59 14.42 8.54
C LEU A 120 2.11 13.35 9.51
N VAL A 121 2.96 12.45 9.04
CA VAL A 121 3.42 11.27 9.80
C VAL A 121 4.68 11.56 10.62
N LEU A 122 5.64 12.31 10.07
CA LEU A 122 6.94 12.54 10.71
C LEU A 122 7.11 13.95 11.28
N GLY A 123 6.19 14.88 10.99
CA GLY A 123 6.39 16.30 11.27
C GLY A 123 7.43 16.94 10.36
N ASP A 124 7.64 18.25 10.52
CA ASP A 124 8.66 19.04 9.81
C ASP A 124 10.08 18.78 10.34
#